data_AF-A0A349TBF7-F1
#
_entry.id   AF-A0A349TBF7-F1
#
_cell.length_a   1.000
_cell.length_b   1.000
_cell.length_c   1.000
_cell.angle_alpha   90.00
_cell.angle_beta   90.00
_cell.angle_gamma   90.00
#
_symmetry.space_group_name_H-M   'P 1'
#
loop_
_entity.id
_entity.type
_entity.pdbx_description
1 polymer ?
#
loop_
_entity_poly.entity_id
_entity_poly.type
_entity_poly.pdbx_seq_one_letter_code
_entity_poly.pdbx_strand_id
1 'polypeptide(L)'
;MSGAVYKLTDSQRQAVDPEQSVWLSASAGTGKTQVLSARVLRLLLKKHVDPSQILCLTFTKAGAAEMAVRINAVLARWVRLDEVQLRKELAHLGASSETETRERARTLFASVLDCPGGGLRIDTIHAFSQWLLANFPNEAELIPGSRPMEDRERDMLAREVLAEMLVEAKHNNDQHTLDAVEQFTLRKDPEALRSWLMRCAGASHLWIGSGAWQPPLKPRVLNLLGLPSDAG
;
A
#
# COMPACT_ATOMS: atom_id res chain seq x y z
N MET A 1 1.63 -5.15 -24.73
CA MET A 1 2.17 -6.46 -24.30
C MET A 1 1.42 -7.57 -25.03
N SER A 2 2.09 -8.65 -25.43
CA SER A 2 1.50 -9.72 -26.28
C SER A 2 0.38 -10.53 -25.61
N GLY A 3 0.25 -10.47 -24.28
CA GLY A 3 -0.73 -11.24 -23.51
C GLY A 3 -0.51 -12.76 -23.59
N ALA A 4 0.61 -13.23 -24.14
CA ALA A 4 0.91 -14.64 -24.28
C ALA A 4 1.34 -15.24 -22.94
N VAL A 5 0.90 -16.47 -22.68
CA VAL A 5 1.27 -17.22 -21.49
C VAL A 5 2.39 -18.21 -21.82
N TYR A 6 3.50 -18.14 -21.09
CA TYR A 6 4.66 -19.00 -21.28
C TYR A 6 4.67 -20.15 -20.26
N LYS A 7 5.27 -21.27 -20.67
CA LYS A 7 5.42 -22.46 -19.83
C LYS A 7 6.19 -22.12 -18.56
N LEU A 8 5.58 -22.41 -17.41
CA LEU A 8 6.22 -22.27 -16.10
C LEU A 8 7.22 -23.40 -15.85
N THR A 9 8.33 -23.07 -15.18
CA THR A 9 9.23 -24.08 -14.59
C THR A 9 8.53 -24.82 -13.45
N ASP A 10 9.09 -25.93 -12.99
CA ASP A 10 8.47 -26.72 -11.90
C ASP A 10 8.34 -25.93 -10.60
N SER A 11 9.37 -25.14 -10.23
CA SER A 11 9.32 -24.26 -9.07
C SER A 11 8.29 -23.15 -9.21
N GLN A 12 8.16 -22.55 -10.40
CA GLN A 12 7.14 -21.54 -10.67
C GLN A 12 5.74 -22.16 -10.65
N ARG A 13 5.57 -23.38 -11.16
CA ARG A 13 4.30 -24.11 -11.16
C ARG A 13 3.79 -24.37 -9.75
N GLN A 14 4.69 -24.75 -8.83
CA GLN A 14 4.38 -24.87 -7.40
C GLN A 14 3.98 -23.50 -6.81
N ALA A 15 4.76 -22.45 -7.09
CA ALA A 15 4.48 -21.12 -6.56
C ALA A 15 3.11 -20.55 -6.99
N VAL A 16 2.61 -20.94 -8.17
CA VAL A 16 1.30 -20.47 -8.65
C VAL A 16 0.12 -21.31 -8.19
N ASP A 17 0.32 -22.38 -7.42
CA ASP A 17 -0.75 -23.32 -7.03
C ASP A 17 -1.77 -22.72 -6.03
N PRO A 18 -3.03 -22.45 -6.44
CA PRO A 18 -4.02 -21.73 -5.62
C PRO A 18 -4.25 -22.27 -4.21
N GLU A 19 -4.01 -23.55 -3.96
CA GLU A 19 -4.22 -24.20 -2.66
C GLU A 19 -3.12 -23.91 -1.63
N GLN A 20 -1.99 -23.32 -2.06
CA GLN A 20 -0.85 -23.09 -1.21
C GLN A 20 -0.67 -21.61 -0.89
N SER A 21 -0.33 -21.31 0.37
CA SER A 21 0.28 -20.02 0.73
C SER A 21 1.77 -20.07 0.41
N VAL A 22 2.27 -19.10 -0.35
CA VAL A 22 3.62 -19.14 -0.91
C VAL A 22 4.36 -17.86 -0.60
N TRP A 23 5.56 -18.00 -0.03
CA TRP A 23 6.56 -16.95 -0.02
C TRP A 23 7.54 -17.15 -1.18
N LEU A 24 7.59 -16.20 -2.11
CA LEU A 24 8.46 -16.27 -3.28
C LEU A 24 9.64 -15.32 -3.12
N SER A 25 10.84 -15.88 -2.93
CA SER A 25 12.09 -15.15 -3.12
C SER A 25 12.58 -15.35 -4.55
N ALA A 26 12.94 -14.27 -5.22
CA ALA A 26 13.42 -14.32 -6.59
C ALA A 26 14.32 -13.13 -6.88
N SER A 27 15.37 -13.33 -7.68
CA SER A 27 16.31 -12.27 -8.10
C SER A 27 15.75 -11.43 -9.24
N ALA A 28 16.36 -10.29 -9.57
CA ALA A 28 15.96 -9.52 -10.75
C ALA A 28 16.04 -10.40 -12.03
N GLY A 29 15.12 -10.21 -12.97
CA GLY A 29 15.10 -10.96 -14.24
C GLY A 29 14.60 -12.41 -14.17
N THR A 30 14.28 -12.97 -12.99
CA THR A 30 13.84 -14.38 -12.83
C THR A 30 12.35 -14.62 -13.07
N GLY A 31 11.62 -13.63 -13.61
CA GLY A 31 10.21 -13.79 -13.96
C GLY A 31 9.21 -13.62 -12.81
N LYS A 32 9.57 -12.93 -11.71
CA LYS A 32 8.64 -12.62 -10.59
C LYS A 32 7.26 -12.15 -11.04
N THR A 33 7.24 -11.16 -11.94
CA THR A 33 5.99 -10.61 -12.47
C THR A 33 5.18 -11.67 -13.23
N GLN A 34 5.84 -12.59 -13.95
CA GLN A 34 5.17 -13.70 -14.63
C GLN A 34 4.53 -14.67 -13.63
N VAL A 35 5.25 -15.01 -12.55
CA VAL A 35 4.72 -15.87 -11.49
C VAL A 35 3.51 -15.22 -10.83
N LEU A 36 3.58 -13.94 -10.45
CA LEU A 36 2.45 -13.23 -9.84
C LEU A 36 1.23 -13.15 -10.77
N SER A 37 1.44 -12.83 -12.06
CA SER A 37 0.34 -12.78 -13.03
C SER A 37 -0.29 -14.15 -13.24
N ALA A 38 0.54 -15.20 -13.37
CA ALA A 38 0.09 -16.57 -13.51
C ALA A 38 -0.67 -17.06 -12.26
N ARG A 39 -0.25 -16.64 -11.06
CA ARG A 39 -0.95 -16.94 -9.81
C ARG A 39 -2.38 -16.38 -9.82
N VAL A 40 -2.55 -15.12 -10.19
CA VAL A 40 -3.89 -14.51 -10.28
C VAL A 40 -4.76 -15.21 -11.33
N LEU A 41 -4.19 -15.50 -12.50
CA LEU A 41 -4.91 -16.25 -13.53
C LEU A 41 -5.36 -17.64 -13.05
N ARG A 42 -4.51 -18.36 -12.30
CA ARG A 42 -4.90 -19.66 -11.72
C ARG A 42 -5.99 -19.54 -10.65
N LEU A 43 -5.95 -18.48 -9.82
CA LEU A 43 -7.03 -18.20 -8.86
C LEU A 43 -8.35 -17.92 -9.59
N LEU A 44 -8.34 -17.11 -10.65
CA LEU A 44 -9.53 -16.82 -11.44
C LEU A 44 -10.13 -18.06 -12.11
N LEU A 45 -9.29 -19.01 -12.51
CA LEU A 45 -9.73 -20.27 -13.13
C LEU A 45 -10.34 -21.26 -12.12
N LYS A 46 -10.22 -21.03 -10.81
CA LYS A 46 -10.90 -21.87 -9.82
C LYS A 46 -12.41 -21.70 -9.91
N LYS A 47 -13.13 -22.82 -9.80
CA LYS A 47 -14.59 -22.81 -9.70
C LYS A 47 -15.00 -21.98 -8.48
N HIS A 48 -16.11 -21.26 -8.60
CA HIS A 48 -16.72 -20.47 -7.51
C HIS A 48 -15.87 -19.31 -6.95
N VAL A 49 -14.77 -18.94 -7.61
CA VAL A 49 -14.02 -17.71 -7.28
C VAL A 49 -14.57 -16.57 -8.12
N ASP A 50 -15.14 -15.55 -7.51
CA ASP A 50 -15.49 -14.32 -8.21
C ASP A 50 -14.24 -13.42 -8.32
N PRO A 51 -13.99 -12.74 -9.46
CA PRO A 51 -12.81 -11.88 -9.57
C PRO A 51 -12.74 -10.77 -8.51
N SER A 52 -13.88 -10.30 -7.99
CA SER A 52 -13.95 -9.32 -6.89
C SER A 52 -13.38 -9.84 -5.56
N GLN A 53 -13.22 -11.16 -5.41
CA GLN A 53 -12.64 -11.80 -4.23
C GLN A 53 -11.11 -11.80 -4.23
N ILE A 54 -10.48 -11.38 -5.33
CA ILE A 54 -9.01 -11.35 -5.46
C ILE A 54 -8.50 -9.94 -5.22
N LEU A 55 -7.71 -9.77 -4.17
CA LEU A 55 -6.99 -8.55 -3.86
C LEU A 55 -5.50 -8.72 -4.16
N CYS A 56 -4.94 -7.81 -4.97
CA CYS A 56 -3.50 -7.72 -5.23
C CYS A 56 -2.97 -6.40 -4.68
N LEU A 57 -1.95 -6.47 -3.82
CA LEU A 57 -1.32 -5.29 -3.22
C LEU A 57 0.12 -5.12 -3.69
N THR A 58 0.53 -3.88 -3.93
CA THR A 58 1.90 -3.52 -4.28
C THR A 58 2.32 -2.20 -3.64
N PHE A 59 3.60 -1.84 -3.77
CA PHE A 59 4.13 -0.58 -3.25
C PHE A 59 3.90 0.59 -4.21
N THR A 60 3.90 0.35 -5.52
CA THR A 60 3.91 1.42 -6.51
C THR A 60 2.67 1.40 -7.40
N LYS A 61 2.17 2.58 -7.75
CA LYS A 61 1.05 2.73 -8.71
C LYS A 61 1.41 2.13 -10.08
N ALA A 62 2.67 2.29 -10.50
CA ALA A 62 3.17 1.70 -11.74
C ALA A 62 3.09 0.17 -11.74
N GLY A 63 3.48 -0.49 -10.64
CA GLY A 63 3.37 -1.94 -10.52
C GLY A 63 1.93 -2.44 -10.56
N ALA A 64 1.00 -1.70 -9.96
CA ALA A 64 -0.43 -2.02 -10.00
C ALA A 64 -0.97 -1.93 -11.44
N ALA A 65 -0.68 -0.82 -12.13
CA ALA A 65 -1.09 -0.61 -13.51
C ALA A 65 -0.48 -1.65 -14.48
N GLU A 66 0.81 -1.96 -14.34
CA GLU A 66 1.48 -2.97 -15.16
C GLU A 66 0.80 -4.34 -15.01
N MET A 67 0.52 -4.74 -13.76
CA MET A 67 -0.11 -6.03 -13.46
C MET A 67 -1.55 -6.10 -14.00
N ALA A 68 -2.33 -5.02 -13.84
CA ALA A 68 -3.69 -4.93 -14.38
C ALA A 68 -3.70 -5.04 -15.92
N VAL A 69 -2.86 -4.26 -16.61
CA VAL A 69 -2.71 -4.31 -18.07
C VAL A 69 -2.34 -5.72 -18.53
N ARG A 70 -1.43 -6.38 -17.82
CA ARG A 70 -0.97 -7.71 -18.18
C ARG A 70 -2.05 -8.77 -18.05
N ILE A 71 -2.77 -8.81 -16.93
CA ILE A 71 -3.84 -9.78 -16.69
C ILE A 71 -4.96 -9.57 -17.72
N ASN A 72 -5.40 -8.31 -17.91
CA ASN A 72 -6.43 -7.98 -18.88
C ASN A 72 -6.03 -8.36 -20.32
N ALA A 73 -4.75 -8.18 -20.68
CA ALA A 73 -4.26 -8.60 -22.00
C ALA A 73 -4.33 -10.12 -22.20
N VAL A 74 -4.05 -10.93 -21.16
CA VAL A 74 -4.17 -12.40 -21.23
C VAL A 74 -5.64 -12.80 -21.36
N LEU A 75 -6.52 -12.25 -20.51
CA LEU A 75 -7.95 -12.55 -20.53
C LEU A 75 -8.59 -12.17 -21.87
N ALA A 76 -8.31 -10.97 -22.39
CA ALA A 76 -8.78 -10.52 -23.70
C ALA A 76 -8.26 -11.38 -24.85
N ARG A 77 -7.08 -12.00 -24.68
CA ARG A 77 -6.53 -12.93 -25.66
C ARG A 77 -7.26 -14.27 -25.63
N TRP A 78 -7.53 -14.83 -24.45
CA TRP A 78 -8.25 -16.11 -24.29
C TRP A 78 -9.63 -16.13 -24.96
N VAL A 79 -10.35 -15.00 -24.95
CA VAL A 79 -11.64 -14.87 -25.66
C VAL A 79 -11.50 -15.21 -27.15
N ARG A 80 -10.38 -14.83 -27.77
CA ARG A 80 -10.15 -14.90 -29.22
C ARG A 80 -9.36 -16.12 -29.68
N LEU A 81 -8.73 -16.87 -28.77
CA LEU A 81 -7.94 -18.05 -29.13
C LEU A 81 -8.83 -19.18 -29.64
N ASP A 82 -8.32 -19.94 -30.61
CA ASP A 82 -8.87 -21.26 -30.95
C ASP A 82 -8.70 -22.25 -29.78
N GLU A 83 -9.40 -23.38 -29.83
CA GLU A 83 -9.37 -24.35 -28.75
C GLU A 83 -7.98 -24.95 -28.48
N VAL A 84 -7.18 -25.17 -29.53
CA VAL A 84 -5.87 -25.83 -29.41
C VAL A 84 -4.90 -24.90 -28.71
N GLN A 85 -4.90 -23.63 -29.10
CA GLN A 85 -4.09 -22.58 -28.49
C GLN A 85 -4.51 -22.30 -27.05
N LEU A 86 -5.82 -22.21 -26.77
CA LEU A 86 -6.32 -22.01 -25.40
C LEU A 86 -5.90 -23.17 -24.48
N ARG A 87 -6.07 -24.42 -24.92
CA ARG A 87 -5.60 -25.61 -24.16
C ARG A 87 -4.10 -25.53 -23.87
N LYS A 88 -3.29 -25.10 -24.84
CA LYS A 88 -1.84 -24.95 -24.67
C LYS A 88 -1.50 -23.92 -23.59
N GLU A 89 -2.19 -22.78 -23.57
CA GLU A 89 -1.95 -21.74 -22.57
C GLU A 89 -2.39 -22.13 -21.17
N LEU A 90 -3.54 -22.79 -21.04
CA LEU A 90 -4.00 -23.33 -19.75
C LEU A 90 -3.00 -24.37 -19.21
N ALA A 91 -2.46 -25.23 -20.08
CA ALA A 91 -1.42 -26.18 -19.71
C ALA A 91 -0.10 -25.50 -19.28
N HIS A 92 0.26 -24.37 -19.91
CA HIS A 92 1.42 -23.57 -19.50
C HIS A 92 1.28 -23.03 -18.08
N LEU A 93 0.06 -22.63 -17.66
CA LEU A 93 -0.25 -22.26 -16.28
C LEU A 93 -0.30 -23.45 -15.33
N GLY A 94 -0.51 -24.66 -15.83
CA GLY A 94 -0.85 -25.81 -14.98
C GLY A 94 -2.28 -25.80 -14.49
N ALA A 95 -3.19 -25.19 -15.25
CA ALA A 95 -4.63 -25.34 -15.07
C ALA A 95 -5.14 -26.60 -15.81
N SER A 96 -6.32 -27.10 -15.42
CA SER A 96 -7.00 -28.16 -16.17
C SER A 96 -7.38 -27.67 -17.57
N SER A 97 -7.30 -28.57 -18.55
CA SER A 97 -7.71 -28.32 -19.95
C SER A 97 -9.11 -28.84 -20.26
N GLU A 98 -9.88 -29.20 -19.23
CA GLU A 98 -11.28 -29.63 -19.33
C GLU A 98 -12.18 -28.55 -19.96
N THR A 99 -13.33 -28.96 -20.48
CA THR A 99 -14.30 -28.08 -21.12
C THR A 99 -14.75 -26.94 -20.22
N GLU A 100 -15.10 -27.24 -18.97
CA GLU A 100 -15.57 -26.23 -18.01
C GLU A 100 -14.51 -25.16 -17.71
N THR A 101 -13.24 -25.55 -17.55
CA THR A 101 -12.14 -24.58 -17.32
C THR A 101 -11.96 -23.67 -18.54
N ARG A 102 -12.11 -24.22 -19.76
CA ARG A 102 -12.00 -23.45 -21.02
C ARG A 102 -13.17 -22.49 -21.19
N GLU A 103 -14.38 -22.93 -20.91
CA GLU A 103 -15.58 -22.06 -20.93
C GLU A 103 -15.43 -20.92 -19.94
N ARG A 104 -15.03 -21.25 -18.70
CA ARG A 104 -14.72 -20.25 -17.68
C ARG A 104 -13.67 -19.26 -18.16
N ALA A 105 -12.54 -19.73 -18.70
CA ALA A 105 -11.47 -18.88 -19.23
C ALA A 105 -11.97 -17.86 -20.27
N ARG A 106 -12.95 -18.24 -21.11
CA ARG A 106 -13.56 -17.35 -22.11
C ARG A 106 -14.48 -16.29 -21.48
N THR A 107 -15.13 -16.60 -20.37
CA THR A 107 -16.00 -15.65 -19.66
C THR A 107 -15.25 -14.66 -18.78
N LEU A 108 -14.06 -15.02 -18.29
CA LEU A 108 -13.31 -14.25 -17.29
C LEU A 108 -13.02 -12.80 -17.71
N PHE A 109 -12.81 -12.53 -19.01
CA PHE A 109 -12.58 -11.15 -19.46
C PHE A 109 -13.80 -10.25 -19.18
N ALA A 110 -15.00 -10.73 -19.49
CA ALA A 110 -16.23 -10.00 -19.18
C ALA A 110 -16.46 -9.92 -17.67
N SER A 111 -16.33 -11.04 -16.95
CA SER A 111 -16.52 -11.09 -15.50
C SER A 111 -15.60 -10.13 -14.74
N VAL A 112 -14.37 -9.92 -15.21
CA VAL A 112 -13.44 -8.94 -14.62
C VAL A 112 -13.86 -7.51 -14.92
N LEU A 113 -14.35 -7.20 -16.12
CA LEU A 113 -14.83 -5.86 -16.47
C LEU A 113 -16.09 -5.47 -15.71
N ASP A 114 -16.97 -6.44 -15.44
CA ASP A 114 -18.22 -6.25 -14.72
C ASP A 114 -18.04 -6.13 -13.19
N CYS A 115 -16.80 -6.31 -12.69
CA CYS A 115 -16.51 -6.16 -11.27
C CYS A 115 -16.74 -4.71 -10.80
N PRO A 116 -17.23 -4.50 -9.56
CA PRO A 116 -17.32 -3.18 -8.96
C PRO A 116 -15.96 -2.47 -8.98
N GLY A 117 -15.92 -1.26 -9.56
CA GLY A 117 -14.66 -0.52 -9.78
C GLY A 117 -14.03 -0.73 -11.15
N GLY A 118 -14.65 -1.50 -12.05
CA GLY A 118 -14.26 -1.64 -13.46
C GLY A 118 -13.08 -2.57 -13.73
N GLY A 119 -12.79 -3.50 -12.80
CA GLY A 119 -11.68 -4.42 -12.95
C GLY A 119 -11.35 -5.22 -11.69
N LEU A 120 -10.27 -6.01 -11.81
CA LEU A 120 -9.63 -6.64 -10.65
C LEU A 120 -9.09 -5.60 -9.68
N ARG A 121 -9.22 -5.89 -8.39
CA ARG A 121 -8.71 -5.01 -7.34
C ARG A 121 -7.19 -5.17 -7.19
N ILE A 122 -6.45 -4.33 -7.90
CA ILE A 122 -4.99 -4.29 -7.90
C ILE A 122 -4.58 -2.89 -7.44
N ASP A 123 -4.25 -2.78 -6.15
CA ASP A 123 -4.06 -1.50 -5.47
C ASP A 123 -2.64 -1.37 -4.89
N THR A 124 -2.26 -0.14 -4.56
CA THR A 124 -1.15 0.05 -3.62
C THR A 124 -1.63 -0.23 -2.19
N ILE A 125 -0.70 -0.59 -1.30
CA ILE A 125 -1.00 -0.76 0.14
C ILE A 125 -1.67 0.50 0.71
N HIS A 126 -1.20 1.69 0.32
CA HIS A 126 -1.77 2.97 0.74
C HIS A 126 -3.21 3.14 0.25
N ALA A 127 -3.47 2.91 -1.03
CA ALA A 127 -4.83 3.06 -1.59
C ALA A 127 -5.81 2.06 -0.96
N PHE A 128 -5.37 0.82 -0.72
CA PHE A 128 -6.17 -0.17 -0.01
C PHE A 128 -6.48 0.26 1.43
N SER A 129 -5.48 0.76 2.15
CA SER A 129 -5.65 1.21 3.54
C SER A 129 -6.58 2.41 3.63
N GLN A 130 -6.46 3.37 2.71
CA GLN A 130 -7.36 4.52 2.62
C GLN A 130 -8.81 4.08 2.33
N TRP A 131 -9.00 3.14 1.40
CA TRP A 131 -10.32 2.57 1.15
C TRP A 131 -10.89 1.89 2.39
N LEU A 132 -10.07 1.12 3.11
CA LEU A 132 -10.51 0.40 4.31
C LEU A 132 -10.98 1.38 5.40
N LEU A 133 -10.19 2.40 5.69
CA LEU A 133 -10.53 3.44 6.68
C LEU A 133 -11.78 4.24 6.27
N ALA A 134 -11.96 4.51 4.97
CA ALA A 134 -13.13 5.24 4.47
C ALA A 134 -14.43 4.44 4.56
N ASN A 135 -14.37 3.10 4.42
CA ASN A 135 -15.55 2.24 4.49
C ASN A 135 -15.92 1.84 5.93
N PHE A 136 -14.96 1.86 6.85
CA PHE A 136 -15.14 1.50 8.26
C PHE A 136 -14.62 2.60 9.20
N PRO A 137 -15.14 3.85 9.08
CA PRO A 137 -14.62 4.98 9.84
C PRO A 137 -14.89 4.81 11.33
N ASN A 138 -16.04 4.26 11.72
CA ASN A 138 -16.41 4.12 13.13
C ASN A 138 -15.50 3.12 13.85
N GLU A 139 -15.20 1.99 13.21
CA GLU A 139 -14.28 0.97 13.70
C GLU A 139 -12.84 1.48 13.80
N ALA A 140 -12.49 2.47 12.97
CA ALA A 140 -11.20 3.14 13.00
C ALA A 140 -11.18 4.37 13.93
N GLU A 141 -12.26 4.65 14.67
CA GLU A 141 -12.41 5.85 15.51
C GLU A 141 -12.24 7.17 14.72
N LEU A 142 -12.62 7.14 13.44
CA LEU A 142 -12.60 8.28 12.53
C LEU A 142 -14.00 8.85 12.33
N ILE A 143 -14.06 10.16 12.11
CA ILE A 143 -15.31 10.84 11.75
C ILE A 143 -15.70 10.43 10.33
N PRO A 144 -16.96 10.03 10.05
CA PRO A 144 -17.42 9.78 8.68
C PRO A 144 -17.16 10.95 7.75
N GLY A 145 -16.64 10.67 6.56
CA GLY A 145 -16.20 11.70 5.61
C GLY A 145 -14.78 12.23 5.86
N SER A 146 -14.07 11.70 6.86
CA SER A 146 -12.63 11.94 7.01
C SER A 146 -11.89 11.61 5.73
N ARG A 147 -11.00 12.50 5.32
CA ARG A 147 -10.14 12.30 4.15
C ARG A 147 -8.68 12.38 4.56
N PRO A 148 -7.78 11.69 3.85
CA PRO A 148 -6.35 11.88 4.02
C PRO A 148 -6.00 13.35 3.88
N MET A 149 -5.22 13.86 4.83
CA MET A 149 -4.69 15.21 4.80
C MET A 149 -3.61 15.30 3.71
N GLU A 150 -3.72 16.30 2.84
CA GLU A 150 -2.68 16.56 1.83
C GLU A 150 -1.46 17.26 2.45
N ASP A 151 -0.29 17.12 1.82
CA ASP A 151 0.95 17.72 2.32
C ASP A 151 0.83 19.24 2.52
N ARG A 152 0.17 19.92 1.57
CA ARG A 152 -0.06 21.37 1.64
C ARG A 152 -0.98 21.76 2.79
N GLU A 153 -2.04 20.98 3.04
CA GLU A 153 -2.97 21.22 4.14
C GLU A 153 -2.29 20.99 5.48
N ARG A 154 -1.48 19.92 5.57
CA ARG A 154 -0.64 19.65 6.74
C ARG A 154 0.30 20.81 7.03
N ASP A 155 0.95 21.36 6.01
CA ASP A 155 1.87 22.47 6.19
C ASP A 155 1.17 23.77 6.63
N MET A 156 -0.03 24.03 6.11
CA MET A 156 -0.84 25.18 6.52
C MET A 156 -1.31 25.02 7.97
N LEU A 157 -1.88 23.86 8.32
CA LEU A 157 -2.35 23.57 9.67
C LEU A 157 -1.20 23.63 10.69
N ALA A 158 -0.03 23.11 10.34
CA ALA A 158 1.14 23.18 11.23
C ALA A 158 1.59 24.62 11.51
N ARG A 159 1.48 25.53 10.53
CA ARG A 159 1.79 26.96 10.73
C ARG A 159 0.74 27.65 11.60
N GLU A 160 -0.52 27.33 11.39
CA GLU A 160 -1.63 27.85 12.19
C GLU A 160 -1.48 27.45 13.66
N VAL A 161 -1.30 26.16 13.94
CA VAL A 161 -1.09 25.64 15.30
C VAL A 161 0.15 26.27 15.96
N LEU A 162 1.27 26.42 15.24
CA LEU A 162 2.45 27.10 15.78
C LEU A 162 2.16 28.55 16.15
N ALA A 163 1.45 29.30 15.30
CA ALA A 163 1.10 30.68 15.59
C ALA A 163 0.20 30.78 16.83
N GLU A 164 -0.81 29.91 16.93
CA GLU A 164 -1.70 29.83 18.09
C GLU A 164 -0.93 29.53 19.38
N MET A 165 -0.03 28.53 19.36
CA MET A 165 0.81 28.18 20.52
C MET A 165 1.67 29.37 20.99
N LEU A 166 2.22 30.17 20.07
CA LEU A 166 3.01 31.35 20.42
C LEU A 166 2.16 32.49 20.99
N VAL A 167 0.97 32.70 20.44
CA VAL A 167 0.01 33.68 20.97
C VAL A 167 -0.42 33.28 22.38
N GLU A 168 -0.72 32.01 22.61
CA GLU A 168 -1.08 31.48 23.92
C GLU A 168 0.07 31.59 24.92
N ALA A 169 1.30 31.22 24.54
CA ALA A 169 2.48 31.39 25.38
C ALA A 169 2.69 32.85 25.80
N LYS A 170 2.51 33.80 24.87
CA LYS A 170 2.58 35.23 25.16
C LYS A 170 1.47 35.69 26.09
N HIS A 171 0.24 35.25 25.87
CA HIS A 171 -0.90 35.57 26.72
C HIS A 171 -0.69 35.07 28.16
N ASN A 172 -0.17 33.86 28.31
CA ASN A 172 0.08 33.22 29.59
C ASN A 172 1.43 33.65 30.24
N ASN A 173 2.18 34.53 29.58
CA ASN A 173 3.51 34.98 29.97
C ASN A 173 4.50 33.82 30.22
N ASP A 174 4.40 32.77 29.41
CA ASP A 174 5.30 31.62 29.42
C ASP A 174 6.63 31.97 28.73
N GLN A 175 7.47 32.70 29.47
CA GLN A 175 8.79 33.12 29.01
C GLN A 175 9.69 31.94 28.67
N HIS A 176 9.52 30.78 29.33
CA HIS A 176 10.35 29.61 29.06
C HIS A 176 10.16 29.10 27.63
N THR A 177 8.91 28.94 27.20
CA THR A 177 8.60 28.52 25.83
C THR A 177 9.02 29.57 24.80
N LEU A 178 8.77 30.85 25.08
CA LEU A 178 9.13 31.94 24.17
C LEU A 178 10.65 32.03 23.97
N ASP A 179 11.43 32.01 25.06
CA ASP A 179 12.89 32.03 25.02
C ASP A 179 13.44 30.80 24.30
N ALA A 180 12.86 29.62 24.52
CA ALA A 180 13.29 28.39 23.85
C ALA A 180 13.05 28.47 22.32
N VAL A 181 11.90 28.99 21.90
CA VAL A 181 11.59 29.22 20.48
C VAL A 181 12.52 30.27 19.88
N GLU A 182 12.76 31.38 20.58
CA GLU A 182 13.69 32.42 20.15
C GLU A 182 15.11 31.86 19.99
N GLN A 183 15.65 31.18 21.02
CA GLN A 183 16.97 30.57 20.93
C GLN A 183 17.07 29.54 19.81
N PHE A 184 16.02 28.75 19.57
CA PHE A 184 16.00 27.79 18.47
C PHE A 184 16.03 28.51 17.12
N THR A 185 15.19 29.52 16.91
CA THR A 185 15.06 30.27 15.65
C THR A 185 16.18 31.29 15.40
N LEU A 186 16.97 31.63 16.41
CA LEU A 186 18.23 32.38 16.24
C LEU A 186 19.38 31.45 15.83
N ARG A 187 19.41 30.21 16.33
CA ARG A 187 20.47 29.22 16.03
C ARG A 187 20.20 28.41 14.76
N LYS A 188 18.93 28.30 14.36
CA LYS A 188 18.43 27.60 13.18
C LYS A 188 17.44 28.49 12.47
N ASP A 189 17.02 28.14 11.27
CA ASP A 189 15.96 28.87 10.57
C ASP A 189 14.55 28.54 11.12
N PRO A 190 13.53 29.40 10.86
CA PRO A 190 12.14 29.14 11.27
C PRO A 190 11.52 27.87 10.68
N GLU A 191 11.98 27.40 9.52
CA GLU A 191 11.51 26.18 8.87
C GLU A 191 11.93 24.93 9.68
N ALA A 192 13.13 24.97 10.25
CA ALA A 192 13.68 23.94 11.12
C ALA A 192 12.88 23.80 12.42
N LEU A 193 12.34 24.90 12.97
CA LEU A 193 11.48 24.85 14.16
C LEU A 193 10.21 24.07 13.86
N ARG A 194 9.54 24.38 12.73
CA ARG A 194 8.32 23.66 12.33
C ARG A 194 8.62 22.18 12.11
N SER A 195 9.69 21.86 11.39
CA SER A 195 10.12 20.48 11.16
C SER A 195 10.40 19.74 12.46
N TRP A 196 10.98 20.42 13.45
CA TRP A 196 11.20 19.89 14.79
C TRP A 196 9.89 19.62 15.54
N LEU A 197 8.95 20.57 15.54
CA LEU A 197 7.64 20.39 16.18
C LEU A 197 6.84 19.25 15.54
N MET A 198 6.86 19.12 14.22
CA MET A 198 6.22 18.00 13.52
C MET A 198 6.82 16.65 13.89
N ARG A 199 8.14 16.58 14.11
CA ARG A 199 8.78 15.36 14.64
C ARG A 199 8.32 15.04 16.06
N CYS A 200 8.22 16.05 16.93
CA CYS A 200 7.69 15.87 18.28
C CYS A 200 6.23 15.37 18.25
N ALA A 201 5.38 15.95 17.41
CA ALA A 201 3.98 15.55 17.24
C ALA A 201 3.83 14.11 16.71
N GLY A 202 4.67 13.72 15.73
CA GLY A 202 4.71 12.34 15.22
C GLY A 202 5.15 11.30 16.26
N ALA A 203 5.75 11.74 17.37
CA ALA A 203 6.14 10.90 18.49
C ALA A 203 5.14 10.93 19.65
N SER A 204 3.87 11.30 19.40
CA SER A 204 2.78 11.33 20.39
C SER A 204 2.73 10.10 21.32
N HIS A 205 3.02 8.91 20.80
CA HIS A 205 3.07 7.65 21.57
C HIS A 205 4.12 7.60 22.69
N LEU A 206 5.14 8.45 22.68
CA LEU A 206 6.09 8.58 23.79
C LEU A 206 5.58 9.50 24.91
N TRP A 207 4.63 10.36 24.57
CA TRP A 207 4.02 11.33 25.47
C TRP A 207 2.73 10.79 26.08
N ILE A 208 2.01 9.93 25.36
CA ILE A 208 0.67 9.42 25.71
C ILE A 208 0.63 7.90 25.53
N GLY A 209 0.09 7.18 26.52
CA GLY A 209 -0.13 5.72 26.48
C GLY A 209 0.74 4.90 27.42
N SER A 210 0.59 3.57 27.40
CA SER A 210 1.25 2.63 28.32
C SER A 210 2.77 2.53 28.15
N GLY A 211 3.30 2.95 27.00
CA GLY A 211 4.74 3.02 26.71
C GLY A 211 5.37 4.40 26.93
N ALA A 212 4.59 5.39 27.36
CA ALA A 212 5.03 6.76 27.55
C ALA A 212 5.96 6.90 28.77
N TRP A 213 6.87 7.87 28.69
CA TRP A 213 7.76 8.26 29.79
C TRP A 213 8.64 7.16 30.44
N GLN A 214 8.91 6.04 29.77
CA GLN A 214 9.75 5.00 30.39
C GLN A 214 11.24 5.41 30.36
N PRO A 215 11.94 5.40 31.51
CA PRO A 215 13.38 5.66 31.58
C PRO A 215 14.21 4.62 30.77
N PRO A 216 15.39 5.01 30.23
CA PRO A 216 15.98 6.35 30.30
C PRO A 216 15.40 7.30 29.23
N LEU A 217 14.89 8.46 29.68
CA LEU A 217 14.17 9.42 28.83
C LEU A 217 15.07 10.16 27.86
N LYS A 218 16.20 10.70 28.34
CA LYS A 218 17.10 11.55 27.56
C LYS A 218 17.61 10.86 26.27
N PRO A 219 18.17 9.64 26.32
CA PRO A 219 18.61 8.93 25.10
C PRO A 219 17.47 8.68 24.10
N ARG A 220 16.26 8.38 24.59
CA ARG A 220 15.08 8.11 23.74
C ARG A 220 14.59 9.37 23.04
N VAL A 221 14.51 10.47 23.77
CA VAL A 221 14.14 11.79 23.21
C VAL A 221 15.20 12.24 22.20
N LEU A 222 16.48 12.14 22.53
CA LEU A 222 17.57 12.56 21.64
C LEU A 222 17.59 11.77 20.33
N ASN A 223 17.55 10.43 20.38
CA ASN A 223 17.50 9.60 19.17
C ASN A 223 16.31 9.93 18.26
N LEU A 224 15.13 10.19 18.85
CA LEU A 224 13.94 10.51 18.08
C LEU A 224 14.02 11.90 17.43
N LEU A 225 14.69 12.84 18.08
CA LEU A 225 14.99 14.17 17.54
C LEU A 225 16.15 14.15 16.53
N GLY A 226 16.75 12.98 16.25
CA GLY A 226 17.91 12.83 15.37
C GLY A 226 19.20 13.35 15.99
N LEU A 227 19.26 13.42 17.32
CA LEU A 227 20.41 13.86 18.09
C LEU A 227 21.16 12.64 18.68
N PRO A 228 22.49 12.72 18.88
CA PRO A 228 23.24 11.71 19.59
C PRO A 228 22.65 11.46 20.99
N SER A 229 22.60 10.20 21.42
CA SER A 229 22.02 9.80 22.72
C SER A 229 22.70 10.42 23.95
N ASP A 230 23.92 10.92 23.76
CA ASP A 230 24.79 11.57 24.74
C ASP A 230 24.87 13.10 24.55
N ALA A 231 24.13 13.68 23.61
CA ALA A 231 24.11 15.12 23.39
C ALA A 231 23.73 15.86 24.69
N GLY A 232 24.56 16.83 25.08
CA GLY A 232 24.45 17.61 26.30
C GLY A 232 24.80 19.06 26.04
#